data_AF-A0A7V7WS91-F1
#
_entry.id   AF-A0A7V7WS91-F1
#
_cell.length_a   1.000
_cell.length_b   1.000
_cell.length_c   1.000
_cell.angle_alpha   90.00
_cell.angle_beta   90.00
_cell.angle_gamma   90.00
#
_symmetry.space_group_name_H-M   'P 1'
#
loop_
_entity.id
_entity.type
_entity.pdbx_description
1 polymer ?
#
loop_
_entity_poly.entity_id
_entity_poly.type
_entity_poly.pdbx_seq_one_letter_code
_entity_poly.pdbx_strand_id
1 'polypeptide(L)'
;MLRRSFASKRIAIIGKTPRQLLADYVEAVEVVEQTEVPRVVPGDPDDDQVIAAAVAAIADQIVSGEADLLAIGSHRGIPILTAAQALQQFDG
;
A
#
# COMPACT_ATOMS: atom_id res chain seq x y z
N MET A 1 1.65 -14.75 11.59
CA MET A 1 0.43 -15.45 11.11
C MET A 1 -0.51 -14.37 10.59
N LEU A 2 -0.72 -14.25 9.27
CA LEU A 2 -1.67 -13.26 8.74
C LEU A 2 -3.07 -13.59 9.28
N ARG A 3 -3.64 -12.70 10.09
CA ARG A 3 -4.88 -12.93 10.87
C ARG A 3 -6.18 -12.83 10.06
N ARG A 4 -6.14 -12.68 8.72
CA ARG A 4 -7.34 -12.52 7.90
C ARG A 4 -7.58 -13.74 7.00
N SER A 5 -8.53 -14.59 7.41
CA SER A 5 -9.02 -15.78 6.68
C SER A 5 -9.48 -15.51 5.24
N PHE A 6 -9.81 -14.26 4.91
CA PHE A 6 -10.23 -13.83 3.57
C PHE A 6 -9.10 -13.89 2.53
N ALA A 7 -7.84 -13.72 2.94
CA ALA A 7 -6.72 -13.67 2.00
C ALA A 7 -6.50 -15.04 1.32
N SER A 8 -6.57 -16.14 2.07
CA SER A 8 -6.27 -17.49 1.54
C SER A 8 -7.18 -17.90 0.38
N LYS A 9 -8.47 -17.53 0.41
CA LYS A 9 -9.41 -17.80 -0.69
C LYS A 9 -9.03 -17.03 -1.96
N ARG A 10 -8.67 -15.75 -1.83
CA ARG A 10 -8.25 -14.92 -2.97
C ARG A 10 -6.91 -15.34 -3.54
N ILE A 11 -5.98 -15.74 -2.69
CA ILE A 11 -4.67 -16.26 -3.08
C ILE A 11 -4.83 -17.58 -3.87
N ALA A 12 -5.79 -18.44 -3.48
CA ALA A 12 -6.08 -19.66 -4.22
C ALA A 12 -6.66 -19.41 -5.62
N ILE A 13 -7.42 -18.32 -5.85
CA ILE A 13 -7.96 -17.96 -7.18
C ILE A 13 -6.83 -17.73 -8.20
N ILE A 14 -5.71 -17.16 -7.76
CA ILE A 14 -4.54 -16.93 -8.62
C ILE A 14 -3.59 -18.14 -8.68
N GLY A 15 -3.99 -19.30 -8.15
CA GLY A 15 -3.20 -20.54 -8.19
C GLY A 15 -1.91 -20.52 -7.36
N LYS A 16 -1.77 -19.58 -6.43
CA LYS A 16 -0.58 -19.46 -5.56
C LYS A 16 -0.88 -19.94 -4.14
N THR A 17 0.17 -20.31 -3.42
CA THR A 17 0.15 -20.43 -1.96
C THR A 17 0.56 -19.10 -1.33
N PRO A 18 0.22 -18.84 -0.05
CA PRO A 18 0.69 -17.64 0.65
C PRO A 18 2.22 -17.49 0.65
N ARG A 19 2.97 -18.59 0.70
CA ARG A 19 4.43 -18.57 0.64
C ARG A 19 4.94 -18.13 -0.74
N GLN A 20 4.35 -18.64 -1.81
CA GLN A 20 4.72 -18.23 -3.16
C GLN A 20 4.44 -16.75 -3.37
N LEU A 21 3.25 -16.30 -2.99
CA LEU A 21 2.88 -14.88 -3.08
C LEU A 21 3.85 -13.99 -2.29
N LEU A 22 4.21 -14.39 -1.07
CA LEU A 22 5.20 -13.65 -0.29
C LEU A 22 6.57 -13.60 -0.98
N ALA A 23 7.02 -14.71 -1.59
CA ALA A 23 8.28 -14.73 -2.33
C ALA A 23 8.26 -13.76 -3.53
N ASP A 24 7.15 -13.73 -4.29
CA ASP A 24 7.00 -12.78 -5.39
C ASP A 24 7.02 -11.33 -4.90
N TYR A 25 6.37 -11.05 -3.76
CA TYR A 25 6.39 -9.70 -3.18
C TYR A 25 7.80 -9.30 -2.74
N VAL A 26 8.54 -10.19 -2.07
CA VAL A 26 9.91 -9.89 -1.62
C VAL A 26 10.83 -9.56 -2.78
N GLU A 27 10.62 -10.15 -3.95
CA GLU A 27 11.39 -9.84 -5.17
C GLU A 27 11.03 -8.47 -5.77
N ALA A 28 9.80 -7.99 -5.56
CA ALA A 28 9.26 -6.79 -6.20
C ALA A 28 9.23 -5.53 -5.31
N VAL A 29 9.59 -5.64 -4.03
CA VAL A 29 9.50 -4.52 -3.07
C VAL A 29 10.86 -4.04 -2.61
N GLU A 30 10.94 -2.74 -2.33
CA GLU A 30 12.01 -2.15 -1.55
C GLU A 30 11.60 -2.10 -0.07
N VAL A 31 12.49 -2.54 0.82
CA VAL A 31 12.27 -2.46 2.27
C VAL A 31 12.86 -1.16 2.78
N VAL A 32 12.00 -0.30 3.33
CA VAL A 32 12.39 1.00 3.89
C VAL A 32 12.20 1.03 5.40
N GLU A 33 13.06 1.78 6.09
CA GLU A 33 12.92 2.06 7.52
C GLU A 33 12.46 3.50 7.69
N GLN A 34 11.36 3.70 8.42
CA GLN A 34 10.80 5.02 8.70
C GLN A 34 11.22 5.49 10.09
N THR A 35 11.72 6.72 10.19
CA THR A 35 12.14 7.30 11.47
C THR A 35 10.94 7.79 12.30
N GLU A 36 9.87 8.20 11.64
CA GLU A 36 8.67 8.77 12.26
C GLU A 36 7.39 8.32 11.55
N VAL A 37 6.30 8.24 12.31
CA VAL A 37 4.97 7.90 11.81
C VAL A 37 4.03 9.05 12.14
N PRO A 38 3.75 9.95 11.19
CA PRO A 38 2.88 11.08 11.46
C PRO A 38 1.45 10.59 11.64
N ARG A 39 0.70 11.19 12.58
CA ARG A 39 -0.73 10.90 12.76
C ARG A 39 -1.54 11.75 11.79
N VAL A 40 -1.82 11.21 10.62
CA VAL A 40 -2.47 11.90 9.50
C VAL A 40 -3.81 11.27 9.13
N VAL A 41 -3.96 9.96 9.39
CA VAL A 41 -5.16 9.19 9.13
C VAL A 41 -6.04 9.23 10.40
N PRO A 42 -7.20 9.92 10.38
CA PRO A 42 -8.00 10.11 11.58
C PRO A 42 -8.73 8.85 12.06
N GLY A 43 -9.09 7.95 11.12
CA GLY A 43 -9.95 6.79 11.36
C GLY A 43 -9.21 5.51 11.75
N ASP A 44 -7.99 5.31 11.23
CA ASP A 44 -7.17 4.14 11.48
C ASP A 44 -5.68 4.53 11.71
N PRO A 45 -5.20 4.49 12.96
CA PRO A 45 -3.78 4.74 13.27
C PRO A 45 -2.81 3.80 12.57
N ASP A 46 -3.24 2.60 12.16
CA ASP A 46 -2.38 1.64 11.48
C ASP A 46 -2.08 2.10 10.04
N ASP A 47 -2.99 2.86 9.41
CA ASP A 47 -2.82 3.36 8.04
C ASP A 47 -1.82 4.52 7.95
N ASP A 48 -1.48 5.17 9.08
CA ASP A 48 -0.39 6.14 9.15
C ASP A 48 0.96 5.53 8.71
N GLN A 49 1.13 4.21 8.87
CA GLN A 49 2.31 3.46 8.42
C GLN A 49 2.47 3.51 6.89
N VAL A 50 1.36 3.56 6.13
CA VAL A 50 1.40 3.64 4.67
C VAL A 50 1.98 4.99 4.24
N ILE A 51 1.55 6.07 4.90
CA ILE A 51 2.07 7.42 4.65
C ILE A 51 3.54 7.50 5.03
N ALA A 52 3.92 6.96 6.19
CA ALA A 52 5.30 6.96 6.66
C ALA A 52 6.24 6.19 5.73
N ALA A 53 5.84 5.02 5.25
CA ALA A 53 6.61 4.23 4.28
C ALA A 53 6.80 4.99 2.96
N ALA A 54 5.75 5.62 2.42
CA ALA A 54 5.84 6.39 1.19
C ALA A 54 6.78 7.59 1.31
N VAL A 55 6.74 8.29 2.46
CA VAL A 55 7.66 9.40 2.74
C VAL A 55 9.09 8.91 2.87
N ALA A 56 9.34 7.80 3.57
CA ALA A 56 10.67 7.22 3.73
C ALA A 56 11.26 6.74 2.39
N ALA A 57 10.42 6.17 1.53
CA ALA A 57 10.81 5.71 0.20
C ALA A 57 10.96 6.85 -0.84
N ILE A 58 10.55 8.08 -0.52
CA ILE A 58 10.45 9.18 -1.49
C ILE A 58 9.57 8.74 -2.69
N ALA A 59 8.43 8.12 -2.38
CA ALA A 59 7.56 7.56 -3.40
C ALA A 59 6.94 8.66 -4.28
N ASP A 60 6.83 8.39 -5.58
CA ASP A 60 6.15 9.30 -6.50
C ASP A 60 4.64 9.36 -6.26
N GLN A 61 4.04 8.27 -5.74
CA GLN A 61 2.61 8.17 -5.48
C GLN A 61 2.28 7.01 -4.52
N ILE A 62 1.13 7.10 -3.84
CA ILE A 62 0.53 6.02 -3.06
C ILE A 62 -0.67 5.49 -3.82
N VAL A 63 -0.76 4.17 -3.99
CA VAL A 63 -1.93 3.53 -4.60
C VAL A 63 -2.69 2.76 -3.54
N SER A 64 -3.95 3.15 -3.28
CA SER A 64 -4.80 2.52 -2.26
C SER A 64 -6.25 2.37 -2.73
N GLY A 65 -6.95 1.42 -2.12
CA GLY A 65 -8.41 1.29 -2.23
C GLY A 65 -9.13 1.61 -0.92
N GLU A 66 -8.39 2.03 0.11
CA GLU A 66 -8.90 2.38 1.43
C GLU A 66 -9.41 3.83 1.41
N ALA A 67 -10.59 4.08 1.97
CA ALA A 67 -11.32 5.33 1.81
C ALA A 67 -10.73 6.47 2.66
N ASP A 68 -10.25 6.18 3.86
CA ASP A 68 -9.62 7.17 4.74
C ASP A 68 -8.28 7.65 4.15
N LEU A 69 -7.48 6.75 3.58
CA LEU A 69 -6.26 7.12 2.84
C LEU A 69 -6.59 7.94 1.59
N LEU A 70 -7.60 7.55 0.80
CA LEU A 70 -8.00 8.29 -0.39
C LEU A 70 -8.56 9.68 -0.05
N ALA A 71 -9.23 9.84 1.09
CA ALA A 71 -9.77 11.13 1.55
C ALA A 71 -8.68 12.17 1.86
N ILE A 72 -7.45 11.73 2.17
CA ILE A 72 -6.29 12.63 2.33
C ILE A 72 -5.93 13.30 1.00
N GLY A 73 -6.08 12.59 -0.11
CA GLY A 73 -5.81 13.06 -1.48
C GLY A 73 -4.33 13.20 -1.81
N SER A 74 -3.54 13.89 -0.97
CA SER A 74 -2.08 13.96 -1.11
C SER A 74 -1.39 14.28 0.21
N HIS A 75 -0.16 13.78 0.39
CA HIS A 75 0.67 14.09 1.56
C HIS A 75 2.08 14.47 1.12
N ARG A 76 2.56 15.67 1.52
CA ARG A 76 3.91 16.19 1.18
C ARG A 76 4.22 16.13 -0.33
N GLY A 77 3.22 16.35 -1.18
CA GLY A 77 3.35 16.29 -2.63
C GLY A 77 3.23 14.89 -3.23
N ILE A 78 3.10 13.84 -2.42
CA ILE A 78 2.83 12.47 -2.85
C ILE A 78 1.31 12.30 -3.03
N PRO A 79 0.78 12.18 -4.25
CA PRO A 79 -0.64 11.94 -4.49
C PRO A 79 -1.05 10.54 -4.02
N ILE A 80 -2.28 10.44 -3.52
CA ILE A 80 -2.91 9.18 -3.12
C ILE A 80 -4.01 8.87 -4.11
N LEU A 81 -3.85 7.76 -4.83
CA LEU A 81 -4.65 7.43 -6.01
C LEU A 81 -5.30 6.06 -5.85
N THR A 82 -6.42 5.89 -6.53
CA THR A 82 -6.96 4.57 -6.80
C THR A 82 -6.08 3.83 -7.82
N ALA A 83 -6.11 2.49 -7.82
CA ALA A 83 -5.39 1.70 -8.82
C ALA A 83 -5.78 2.07 -10.26
N ALA A 84 -7.06 2.40 -10.51
CA ALA A 84 -7.51 2.84 -11.83
C ALA A 84 -6.87 4.16 -12.26
N GLN A 85 -6.78 5.14 -11.34
CA GLN A 85 -6.11 6.42 -11.61
C GLN A 85 -4.61 6.25 -11.83
N ALA A 86 -3.95 5.38 -11.07
CA ALA A 86 -2.52 5.11 -11.24
C ALA A 86 -2.23 4.48 -12.62
N LEU A 87 -3.03 3.48 -13.04
CA LEU A 87 -2.87 2.84 -14.35
C LEU A 87 -3.01 3.84 -15.51
N GLN A 88 -3.95 4.78 -15.43
CA GLN A 88 -4.11 5.83 -16.44
C GLN A 88 -2.86 6.71 -16.63
N GLN A 89 -1.94 6.76 -15.66
CA GLN A 89 -0.69 7.50 -15.77
C GLN A 89 0.43 6.70 -16.46
N PHE A 90 0.31 5.37 -16.50
CA PHE A 90 1.29 4.48 -17.13
C PHE A 90 0.91 4.04 -18.54
N ASP A 91 -0.37 4.14 -18.92
CA ASP A 91 -0.88 3.82 -20.26
C ASP A 91 -0.61 4.93 -21.30
N GLY A 92 0.41 5.79 -21.07
CA GLY A 92 0.82 6.92 -21.92
C GLY A 92 1.99 6.61 -22.84
#